data_AF-A0A1D9PUJ7-F1
#
_entry.id   AF-A0A1D9PUJ7-F1
#
_cell.length_a   1.000
_cell.length_b   1.000
_cell.length_c   1.000
_cell.angle_alpha   90.00
_cell.angle_beta   90.00
_cell.angle_gamma   90.00
#
_symmetry.space_group_name_H-M   'P 1'
#
loop_
_entity.id
_entity.type
_entity.pdbx_description
1 polymer ?
#
loop_
_entity_poly.entity_id
_entity_poly.type
_entity_poly.pdbx_seq_one_letter_code
_entity_poly.pdbx_strand_id
1 'polypeptide(L)'
;MSRSLTNNLLASNRGVELPADICLRVVDLVIHDAPKNIVLLLKLSRSFKKLIKTYERALTKNAASLYANSQVNQQTHLIALSQPKSNSSCFAPNFHLNHTFAWLLEVQTRSRTTHEIIQDPFSQCHTPTIYWANGTSFNPPSLPIPPPELELRMKKFKQEALRLLYELFDATQGIQNEWRARTRQINHLVHLSTPELAILCIFIPILGFNLLEKLKNDSINTKREVIIFQHNLIRYGPVVAWLHISSGIKCERMGLGKMMVLNEWFKGKQVEGVELLRRFERGGTREANMMLVLWRVFGERVDGLNFGVWGVGRGEGLWGVARGLVERRMEAYVLD
;
A
#
# COMPACT_ATOMS: atom_id res chain seq x y z
N MET A 1 -13.36 31.40 -47.78
CA MET A 1 -13.70 30.22 -46.93
C MET A 1 -12.45 29.39 -46.74
N SER A 2 -11.69 29.66 -45.68
CA SER A 2 -10.51 28.86 -45.32
C SER A 2 -10.96 27.59 -44.59
N ARG A 3 -10.67 26.43 -45.19
CA ARG A 3 -10.85 25.13 -44.52
C ARG A 3 -9.98 25.13 -43.26
N SER A 4 -10.63 24.98 -42.11
CA SER A 4 -9.99 24.66 -40.83
C SER A 4 -9.26 23.32 -41.00
N LEU A 5 -7.95 23.38 -41.23
CA LEU A 5 -7.07 22.23 -41.19
C LEU A 5 -7.09 21.70 -39.75
N THR A 6 -7.71 20.55 -39.59
CA THR A 6 -7.55 19.69 -38.43
C THR A 6 -6.12 19.13 -38.47
N ASN A 7 -5.16 19.94 -38.01
CA ASN A 7 -3.75 19.54 -38.00
C ASN A 7 -3.57 18.27 -37.16
N ASN A 8 -3.27 17.16 -37.82
CA ASN A 8 -2.69 15.97 -37.21
C ASN A 8 -1.26 16.33 -36.80
N LEU A 9 -0.95 16.19 -35.51
CA LEU A 9 0.27 16.76 -34.90
C LEU A 9 1.58 16.11 -35.34
N LEU A 10 1.50 15.10 -36.19
CA LEU A 10 2.62 14.30 -36.67
C LEU A 10 2.68 14.29 -38.19
N ALA A 11 2.21 15.39 -38.81
CA ALA A 11 2.43 15.68 -40.21
C ALA A 11 3.71 16.51 -40.36
N SER A 12 4.63 16.09 -41.23
CA SER A 12 5.77 16.94 -41.61
C SER A 12 5.29 18.22 -42.28
N ASN A 13 6.18 19.22 -42.43
CA ASN A 13 5.91 20.44 -43.19
C ASN A 13 5.50 20.18 -44.66
N ARG A 14 5.69 18.94 -45.16
CA ARG A 14 5.28 18.47 -46.49
C ARG A 14 4.01 17.59 -46.48
N GLY A 15 3.32 17.48 -45.35
CA GLY A 15 2.06 16.72 -45.21
C GLY A 15 2.21 15.21 -45.02
N VAL A 16 3.43 14.71 -44.80
CA VAL A 16 3.64 13.28 -44.49
C VAL A 16 3.21 13.00 -43.05
N GLU A 17 2.13 12.25 -42.87
CA GLU A 17 1.62 11.82 -41.56
C GLU A 17 2.35 10.58 -41.03
N LEU A 18 2.72 10.60 -39.75
CA LEU A 18 3.25 9.41 -39.09
C LEU A 18 2.17 8.30 -39.00
N PRO A 19 2.51 7.04 -39.32
CA PRO A 19 1.61 5.91 -39.15
C PRO A 19 1.17 5.75 -37.69
N ALA A 20 -0.05 5.25 -37.50
CA ALA A 20 -0.63 5.00 -36.16
C ALA A 20 0.27 4.11 -35.29
N ASP A 21 0.93 3.11 -35.86
CA ASP A 21 1.82 2.20 -35.11
C ASP A 21 3.06 2.90 -34.58
N ILE A 22 3.62 3.84 -35.34
CA ILE A 22 4.75 4.66 -34.89
C ILE A 22 4.30 5.62 -33.78
N CYS A 23 3.13 6.21 -33.94
CA CYS A 23 2.50 7.03 -32.90
C CYS A 23 2.32 6.27 -31.59
N LEU A 24 1.81 5.03 -31.67
CA LEU A 24 1.59 4.17 -30.50
C LEU A 24 2.92 3.75 -29.86
N ARG A 25 3.97 3.45 -30.64
CA ARG A 25 5.32 3.19 -30.11
C ARG A 25 5.91 4.37 -29.35
N VAL A 26 5.74 5.60 -29.87
CA VAL A 26 6.17 6.81 -29.15
C VAL A 26 5.42 6.94 -27.83
N VAL A 27 4.10 6.69 -27.84
CA VAL A 27 3.29 6.73 -26.63
C VAL A 27 3.74 5.66 -25.63
N ASP A 28 4.04 4.45 -26.09
CA ASP A 28 4.56 3.34 -25.27
C ASP A 28 5.88 3.74 -24.57
N LEU A 29 6.82 4.33 -25.31
CA LEU A 29 8.07 4.84 -24.74
C LEU A 29 7.83 5.94 -23.69
N VAL A 30 6.93 6.88 -23.97
CA VAL A 30 6.58 7.96 -23.02
C VAL A 30 5.88 7.40 -21.78
N ILE A 31 5.05 6.37 -21.94
CA ILE A 31 4.43 5.66 -20.82
C ILE A 31 5.52 5.03 -19.93
N HIS A 32 6.50 4.37 -20.51
CA HIS A 32 7.56 3.72 -19.74
C HIS A 32 8.45 4.72 -18.99
N ASP A 33 8.74 5.86 -19.60
CA ASP A 33 9.56 6.92 -19.00
C ASP A 33 8.80 7.71 -17.93
N ALA A 34 7.60 8.24 -18.27
CA ALA A 34 6.82 9.08 -17.38
C ALA A 34 5.33 9.12 -17.76
N PRO A 35 4.45 8.24 -17.22
CA PRO A 35 3.04 8.20 -17.60
C PRO A 35 2.26 9.48 -17.33
N LYS A 36 2.69 10.30 -16.37
CA LYS A 36 2.10 11.62 -16.12
C LYS A 36 2.08 12.50 -17.39
N ASN A 37 3.06 12.30 -18.29
CA ASN A 37 3.19 13.05 -19.54
C ASN A 37 2.15 12.64 -20.59
N ILE A 38 1.45 11.50 -20.41
CA ILE A 38 0.36 11.08 -21.31
C ILE A 38 -0.76 12.11 -21.32
N VAL A 39 -0.99 12.82 -20.21
CA VAL A 39 -2.00 13.90 -20.16
C VAL A 39 -1.63 15.04 -21.12
N LEU A 40 -0.34 15.30 -21.32
CA LEU A 40 0.14 16.27 -22.32
C LEU A 40 -0.11 15.73 -23.73
N LEU A 41 0.21 14.45 -23.98
CA LEU A 41 -0.05 13.78 -25.26
C LEU A 41 -1.54 13.80 -25.65
N LEU A 42 -2.43 13.54 -24.69
CA LEU A 42 -3.89 13.56 -24.90
C LEU A 42 -4.45 14.95 -25.24
N LYS A 43 -3.68 16.03 -25.00
CA LYS A 43 -4.07 17.41 -25.32
C LYS A 43 -3.58 17.88 -26.69
N LEU A 44 -2.72 17.11 -27.35
CA LEU A 44 -2.10 17.51 -28.62
C LEU A 44 -3.13 17.71 -29.73
N SER A 45 -3.91 16.68 -30.09
CA SER A 45 -4.98 16.80 -31.08
C SER A 45 -6.15 15.86 -30.78
N ARG A 46 -7.32 16.12 -31.39
CA ARG A 46 -8.51 15.25 -31.25
C ARG A 46 -8.27 13.85 -31.83
N SER A 47 -7.61 13.76 -32.98
CA SER A 47 -7.27 12.50 -33.65
C SER A 47 -6.28 11.67 -32.82
N PHE A 48 -5.24 12.30 -32.30
CA PHE A 48 -4.24 11.64 -31.47
C PHE A 48 -4.82 11.19 -30.13
N LYS A 49 -5.66 12.03 -29.50
CA LYS A 49 -6.43 11.64 -28.30
C LYS A 49 -7.31 10.42 -28.57
N LYS A 50 -8.01 10.39 -29.70
CA LYS A 50 -8.86 9.24 -30.09
C LYS A 50 -8.01 7.98 -30.24
N LEU A 51 -6.90 8.06 -30.98
CA LEU A 51 -5.97 6.93 -31.16
C LEU A 51 -5.48 6.39 -29.82
N ILE A 52 -4.91 7.24 -28.96
CA ILE A 52 -4.40 6.83 -27.65
C ILE A 52 -5.51 6.21 -26.79
N LYS A 53 -6.70 6.79 -26.78
CA LYS A 53 -7.83 6.26 -25.99
C LYS A 53 -8.36 4.93 -26.51
N THR A 54 -8.33 4.69 -27.83
CA THR A 54 -8.68 3.40 -28.42
C THR A 54 -7.72 2.29 -27.97
N TYR A 55 -6.43 2.59 -27.82
CA TYR A 55 -5.40 1.62 -27.45
C TYR A 55 -4.98 1.66 -25.97
N GLU A 56 -5.63 2.48 -25.14
CA GLU A 56 -5.27 2.71 -23.73
C GLU A 56 -5.11 1.40 -22.94
N ARG A 57 -6.01 0.43 -23.15
CA ARG A 57 -5.96 -0.86 -22.47
C ARG A 57 -4.72 -1.67 -22.82
N ALA A 58 -4.34 -1.73 -24.10
CA ALA A 58 -3.19 -2.50 -24.55
C ALA A 58 -1.89 -1.87 -24.06
N LEU A 59 -1.75 -0.56 -24.23
CA LEU A 59 -0.61 0.23 -23.81
C LEU A 59 -0.37 0.11 -22.28
N THR A 60 -1.42 0.27 -21.49
CA THR A 60 -1.30 0.21 -20.03
C THR A 60 -1.06 -1.22 -19.52
N LYS A 61 -1.65 -2.25 -20.15
CA LYS A 61 -1.39 -3.65 -19.79
C LYS A 61 0.08 -4.02 -20.01
N ASN A 62 0.64 -3.65 -21.16
CA ASN A 62 2.05 -3.90 -21.48
C ASN A 62 2.95 -3.16 -20.50
N ALA A 63 2.72 -1.86 -20.29
CA ALA A 63 3.51 -1.06 -19.37
C ALA A 63 3.45 -1.57 -17.92
N ALA A 64 2.28 -2.03 -17.47
CA ALA A 64 2.11 -2.52 -16.12
C ALA A 64 2.91 -3.80 -15.84
N SER A 65 3.12 -4.67 -16.84
CA SER A 65 3.84 -5.95 -16.66
C SER A 65 5.24 -5.82 -16.06
N LEU A 66 5.86 -4.64 -16.17
CA LEU A 66 7.18 -4.34 -15.61
C LEU A 66 7.17 -4.04 -14.10
N TYR A 67 6.00 -3.83 -13.50
CA TYR A 67 5.87 -3.50 -12.07
C TYR A 67 5.40 -4.73 -11.29
N ALA A 68 6.10 -5.09 -10.22
CA ALA A 68 5.76 -6.23 -9.36
C ALA A 68 4.34 -6.12 -8.76
N ASN A 69 3.86 -4.88 -8.51
CA ASN A 69 2.51 -4.62 -7.98
C ASN A 69 1.42 -4.56 -9.06
N SER A 70 1.75 -4.81 -10.32
CA SER A 70 0.74 -4.86 -11.40
C SER A 70 -0.23 -6.03 -11.27
N GLN A 71 0.12 -7.01 -10.43
CA GLN A 71 -0.70 -8.18 -10.15
C GLN A 71 -1.63 -8.01 -8.95
N VAL A 72 -1.43 -6.99 -8.12
CA VAL A 72 -2.32 -6.72 -6.98
C VAL A 72 -3.72 -6.51 -7.53
N ASN A 73 -4.65 -7.36 -7.11
CA ASN A 73 -6.07 -7.19 -7.40
C ASN A 73 -6.45 -7.22 -8.89
N GLN A 74 -5.72 -7.96 -9.73
CA GLN A 74 -6.06 -8.10 -11.17
C GLN A 74 -7.48 -8.64 -11.43
N GLN A 75 -8.02 -9.42 -10.50
CA GLN A 75 -9.39 -9.96 -10.58
C GLN A 75 -10.47 -8.91 -10.25
N THR A 76 -10.12 -7.83 -9.57
CA THR A 76 -11.00 -6.70 -9.33
C THR A 76 -10.73 -5.61 -10.35
N HIS A 77 -11.75 -5.14 -11.05
CA HIS A 77 -11.64 -4.19 -12.16
C HIS A 77 -11.15 -2.77 -11.78
N LEU A 78 -10.74 -2.55 -10.53
CA LEU A 78 -10.53 -1.24 -9.94
C LEU A 78 -9.37 -1.25 -8.95
N ILE A 79 -8.57 -0.18 -8.97
CA ILE A 79 -7.53 0.10 -7.97
C ILE A 79 -7.93 1.31 -7.13
N ALA A 80 -7.80 1.25 -5.81
CA ALA A 80 -8.01 2.43 -4.96
C ALA A 80 -6.82 3.38 -5.08
N LEU A 81 -7.08 4.68 -5.16
CA LEU A 81 -6.02 5.68 -5.07
C LEU A 81 -5.33 5.59 -3.71
N SER A 82 -4.02 5.36 -3.68
CA SER A 82 -3.23 5.38 -2.45
C SER A 82 -3.10 6.78 -1.86
N GLN A 83 -3.58 7.83 -2.56
CA GLN A 83 -3.47 9.23 -2.16
C GLN A 83 -4.85 9.92 -2.03
N PRO A 84 -5.12 10.62 -0.91
CA PRO A 84 -6.29 11.47 -0.77
C PRO A 84 -6.36 12.57 -1.84
N LYS A 85 -7.59 12.94 -2.26
CA LYS A 85 -7.79 14.16 -3.06
C LYS A 85 -7.44 15.37 -2.21
N SER A 86 -6.74 16.34 -2.81
CA SER A 86 -6.24 17.51 -2.08
C SER A 86 -7.35 18.31 -1.39
N ASN A 87 -8.57 18.41 -1.92
CA ASN A 87 -9.53 19.37 -1.39
C ASN A 87 -10.62 18.76 -0.49
N SER A 88 -10.38 17.59 0.12
CA SER A 88 -11.41 16.88 0.91
C SER A 88 -10.89 16.50 2.29
N SER A 89 -11.60 16.97 3.34
CA SER A 89 -11.43 16.51 4.73
C SER A 89 -11.79 15.03 4.91
N CYS A 90 -12.47 14.43 3.92
CA CYS A 90 -12.79 13.02 3.86
C CYS A 90 -11.94 12.32 2.79
N PHE A 91 -11.24 11.25 3.15
CA PHE A 91 -10.70 10.32 2.15
C PHE A 91 -11.87 9.59 1.51
N ALA A 92 -12.39 10.13 0.41
CA ALA A 92 -13.21 9.36 -0.51
C ALA A 92 -12.25 8.59 -1.41
N PRO A 93 -12.08 7.27 -1.25
CA PRO A 93 -11.29 6.49 -2.18
C PRO A 93 -11.85 6.72 -3.58
N ASN A 94 -11.02 7.29 -4.45
CA ASN A 94 -11.33 7.42 -5.86
C ASN A 94 -10.68 6.23 -6.57
N PHE A 95 -11.31 5.78 -7.65
CA PHE A 95 -10.91 4.56 -8.31
C PHE A 95 -10.49 4.81 -9.73
N HIS A 96 -9.58 3.98 -10.20
CA HIS A 96 -9.27 3.88 -11.60
C HIS A 96 -9.67 2.51 -12.09
N LEU A 97 -10.43 2.48 -13.19
CA LEU A 97 -10.71 1.26 -13.93
C LEU A 97 -9.37 0.66 -14.40
N ASN A 98 -9.26 -0.67 -14.30
CA ASN A 98 -8.08 -1.39 -14.75
C ASN A 98 -7.75 -1.03 -16.19
N HIS A 99 -6.46 -0.99 -16.47
CA HIS A 99 -5.93 -0.68 -17.80
C HIS A 99 -6.33 0.71 -18.33
N THR A 100 -6.43 1.68 -17.44
CA THR A 100 -6.45 3.12 -17.77
C THR A 100 -5.11 3.76 -17.42
N PHE A 101 -4.78 4.91 -18.00
CA PHE A 101 -3.54 5.61 -17.66
C PHE A 101 -3.50 6.04 -16.19
N ALA A 102 -4.66 6.34 -15.61
CA ALA A 102 -4.77 6.68 -14.20
C ALA A 102 -4.50 5.45 -13.31
N TRP A 103 -4.97 4.26 -13.71
CA TRP A 103 -4.61 2.99 -13.07
C TRP A 103 -3.11 2.72 -13.16
N LEU A 104 -2.49 2.92 -14.32
CA LEU A 104 -1.05 2.71 -14.49
C LEU A 104 -0.22 3.64 -13.60
N LEU A 105 -0.62 4.91 -13.50
CA LEU A 105 0.03 5.89 -12.61
C LEU A 105 -0.09 5.46 -11.14
N GLU A 106 -1.21 4.88 -10.74
CA GLU A 106 -1.40 4.34 -9.40
C GLU A 106 -0.53 3.09 -9.15
N VAL A 107 -0.47 2.14 -10.10
CA VAL A 107 0.42 0.96 -10.03
C VAL A 107 1.88 1.39 -9.85
N GLN A 108 2.34 2.38 -10.63
CA GLN A 108 3.68 2.95 -10.46
C GLN A 108 3.88 3.60 -9.10
N THR A 109 2.89 4.37 -8.64
CA THR A 109 2.95 5.03 -7.33
C THR A 109 3.09 3.98 -6.22
N ARG A 110 2.28 2.92 -6.24
CA ARG A 110 2.39 1.80 -5.30
C ARG A 110 3.72 1.07 -5.40
N SER A 111 4.22 0.83 -6.61
CA SER A 111 5.53 0.21 -6.83
C SER A 111 6.66 1.05 -6.22
N ARG A 112 6.62 2.36 -6.42
CA ARG A 112 7.57 3.30 -5.84
C ARG A 112 7.46 3.34 -4.31
N THR A 113 6.25 3.49 -3.77
CA THR A 113 6.00 3.45 -2.32
C THR A 113 6.51 2.15 -1.70
N THR A 114 6.25 1.01 -2.35
CA THR A 114 6.74 -0.30 -1.91
C THR A 114 8.26 -0.35 -1.88
N HIS A 115 8.91 0.11 -2.95
CA HIS A 115 10.36 0.16 -3.02
C HIS A 115 10.97 1.05 -1.93
N GLU A 116 10.44 2.26 -1.75
CA GLU A 116 10.90 3.19 -0.72
C GLU A 116 10.72 2.61 0.69
N ILE A 117 9.57 1.98 0.99
CA ILE A 117 9.35 1.32 2.28
C ILE A 117 10.39 0.22 2.50
N ILE A 118 10.58 -0.68 1.54
CA ILE A 118 11.46 -1.85 1.66
C ILE A 118 12.91 -1.47 1.95
N GLN A 119 13.40 -0.42 1.30
CA GLN A 119 14.78 0.04 1.41
C GLN A 119 15.03 0.83 2.69
N ASP A 120 14.01 1.52 3.21
CA ASP A 120 14.18 2.39 4.36
C ASP A 120 14.43 1.62 5.68
N PRO A 121 15.33 2.11 6.55
CA PRO A 121 15.55 1.58 7.90
C PRO A 121 14.28 1.38 8.72
N PHE A 122 13.23 2.17 8.50
CA PHE A 122 11.94 2.03 9.17
C PHE A 122 11.24 0.68 8.91
N SER A 123 11.52 0.00 7.79
CA SER A 123 11.01 -1.36 7.54
C SER A 123 12.01 -2.45 7.88
N GLN A 124 13.23 -2.07 8.25
CA GLN A 124 14.29 -3.01 8.60
C GLN A 124 14.07 -3.55 10.01
N CYS A 125 14.32 -4.84 10.19
CA CYS A 125 14.18 -5.47 11.49
C CYS A 125 15.55 -5.93 11.94
N HIS A 126 16.29 -5.03 12.61
CA HIS A 126 17.70 -5.26 12.95
C HIS A 126 17.91 -5.52 14.45
N THR A 127 16.94 -5.14 15.29
CA THR A 127 17.06 -5.24 16.74
C THR A 127 15.83 -5.94 17.34
N PRO A 128 16.02 -6.94 18.23
CA PRO A 128 14.94 -7.48 19.03
C PRO A 128 14.28 -6.38 19.86
N THR A 129 12.98 -6.16 19.67
CA THR A 129 12.25 -5.17 20.47
C THR A 129 11.59 -5.81 21.68
N ILE A 130 11.92 -5.27 22.86
CA ILE A 130 11.57 -5.80 24.20
C ILE A 130 10.21 -5.27 24.71
N TYR A 131 9.62 -4.30 24.00
CA TYR A 131 8.64 -3.38 24.59
C TYR A 131 7.22 -3.91 24.79
N TRP A 132 6.85 -5.03 24.15
CA TRP A 132 5.46 -5.45 24.08
C TRP A 132 5.03 -6.52 25.08
N ALA A 133 5.97 -7.17 25.77
CA ALA A 133 5.66 -8.27 26.67
C ALA A 133 6.55 -8.31 27.92
N ASN A 134 6.52 -7.27 28.77
CA ASN A 134 7.16 -7.29 30.09
C ASN A 134 8.66 -7.71 30.10
N GLY A 135 9.42 -7.41 29.05
CA GLY A 135 10.82 -7.84 28.95
C GLY A 135 11.09 -8.93 27.91
N THR A 136 10.07 -9.48 27.24
CA THR A 136 10.27 -10.49 26.20
C THR A 136 10.62 -9.85 24.86
N SER A 137 11.70 -10.34 24.24
CA SER A 137 12.17 -9.90 22.93
C SER A 137 11.37 -10.56 21.80
N PHE A 138 10.74 -9.75 20.96
CA PHE A 138 10.15 -10.20 19.71
C PHE A 138 11.22 -10.17 18.61
N ASN A 139 11.81 -11.33 18.32
CA ASN A 139 12.81 -11.44 17.27
C ASN A 139 12.15 -11.43 15.88
N PRO A 140 12.69 -10.67 14.91
CA PRO A 140 12.29 -10.81 13.51
C PRO A 140 12.42 -12.25 13.01
N PRO A 141 11.68 -12.60 11.94
CA PRO A 141 11.97 -13.81 11.19
C PRO A 141 13.39 -13.75 10.63
N SER A 142 14.13 -14.84 10.78
CA SER A 142 15.49 -14.96 10.25
C SER A 142 15.77 -16.41 9.87
N LEU A 143 16.65 -16.61 8.88
CA LEU A 143 17.06 -17.93 8.42
C LEU A 143 18.56 -18.13 8.64
N PRO A 144 19.02 -19.35 8.95
CA PRO A 144 20.44 -19.66 9.15
C PRO A 144 21.17 -19.78 7.79
N ILE A 145 21.16 -18.72 7.00
CA ILE A 145 21.70 -18.65 5.64
C ILE A 145 22.61 -17.43 5.48
N PRO A 146 23.43 -17.34 4.41
CA PRO A 146 24.31 -16.19 4.20
C PRO A 146 23.55 -14.84 4.17
N PRO A 147 24.12 -13.75 4.73
CA PRO A 147 23.44 -12.45 4.81
C PRO A 147 22.91 -11.90 3.47
N PRO A 148 23.65 -12.00 2.34
CA PRO A 148 23.13 -11.52 1.06
C PRO A 148 21.86 -12.26 0.61
N GLU A 149 21.79 -13.57 0.87
CA GLU A 149 20.62 -14.38 0.53
C GLU A 149 19.45 -14.05 1.46
N LEU A 150 19.72 -13.88 2.76
CA LEU A 150 18.74 -13.47 3.75
C LEU A 150 18.11 -12.11 3.39
N GLU A 151 18.91 -11.14 2.93
CA GLU A 151 18.42 -9.84 2.47
C GLU A 151 17.45 -9.96 1.28
N LEU A 152 17.76 -10.83 0.31
CA LEU A 152 16.88 -11.07 -0.83
C LEU A 152 15.55 -11.73 -0.41
N ARG A 153 15.60 -12.73 0.48
CA ARG A 153 14.39 -13.37 1.03
C ARG A 153 13.57 -12.41 1.89
N MET A 154 14.24 -11.58 2.68
CA MET A 154 13.61 -10.53 3.49
C MET A 154 12.92 -9.50 2.60
N LYS A 155 13.55 -9.10 1.49
CA LYS A 155 12.93 -8.23 0.48
C LYS A 155 11.66 -8.85 -0.09
N LYS A 156 11.66 -10.13 -0.47
CA LYS A 156 10.45 -10.82 -0.95
C LYS A 156 9.36 -10.93 0.11
N PHE A 157 9.72 -11.19 1.37
CA PHE A 157 8.79 -11.14 2.50
C PHE A 157 8.11 -9.77 2.64
N LYS A 158 8.88 -8.68 2.62
CA LYS A 158 8.32 -7.32 2.69
C LYS A 158 7.43 -7.01 1.48
N GLN A 159 7.80 -7.46 0.28
CA GLN A 159 6.97 -7.32 -0.92
C GLN A 159 5.62 -8.03 -0.76
N GLU A 160 5.61 -9.27 -0.28
CA GLU A 160 4.38 -10.04 -0.07
C GLU A 160 3.51 -9.39 1.02
N ALA A 161 4.10 -8.89 2.10
CA ALA A 161 3.36 -8.18 3.15
C ALA A 161 2.71 -6.89 2.65
N LEU A 162 3.44 -6.09 1.85
CA LEU A 162 2.92 -4.85 1.27
C LEU A 162 1.83 -5.12 0.24
N ARG A 163 1.96 -6.20 -0.56
CA ARG A 163 0.89 -6.69 -1.44
C ARG A 163 -0.39 -6.97 -0.66
N LEU A 164 -0.30 -7.78 0.40
CA LEU A 164 -1.45 -8.14 1.23
C LEU A 164 -2.11 -6.91 1.89
N LEU A 165 -1.32 -5.92 2.30
CA LEU A 165 -1.85 -4.65 2.82
C LEU A 165 -2.60 -3.84 1.76
N TYR A 166 -2.12 -3.82 0.51
CA TYR A 166 -2.87 -3.21 -0.59
C TYR A 166 -4.16 -3.97 -0.90
N GLU A 167 -4.15 -5.30 -0.85
CA GLU A 167 -5.34 -6.13 -1.06
C GLU A 167 -6.40 -5.87 0.00
N LEU A 168 -5.99 -5.80 1.26
CA LEU A 168 -6.86 -5.48 2.39
C LEU A 168 -7.44 -4.07 2.30
N PHE A 169 -6.65 -3.10 1.85
CA PHE A 169 -7.09 -1.73 1.63
C PHE A 169 -8.13 -1.66 0.50
N ASP A 170 -7.81 -2.24 -0.65
CA ASP A 170 -8.69 -2.30 -1.82
C ASP A 170 -9.98 -3.08 -1.53
N ALA A 171 -9.97 -4.07 -0.62
CA ALA A 171 -11.18 -4.79 -0.22
C ALA A 171 -12.28 -3.87 0.33
N THR A 172 -11.91 -2.73 0.92
CA THR A 172 -12.86 -1.73 1.47
C THR A 172 -13.33 -0.68 0.48
N GLN A 173 -12.98 -0.86 -0.79
CA GLN A 173 -13.29 0.01 -1.89
C GLN A 173 -14.72 0.57 -1.87
N GLY A 174 -14.82 1.90 -1.90
CA GLY A 174 -16.05 2.65 -2.17
C GLY A 174 -16.99 2.72 -0.97
N ILE A 175 -16.61 2.09 0.14
CA ILE A 175 -17.44 2.03 1.33
C ILE A 175 -17.13 3.25 2.22
N GLN A 176 -18.01 4.25 2.15
CA GLN A 176 -17.96 5.44 3.01
C GLN A 176 -18.28 5.12 4.48
N ASN A 177 -19.11 4.10 4.71
CA ASN A 177 -19.50 3.69 6.06
C ASN A 177 -18.38 2.85 6.72
N GLU A 178 -17.83 3.36 7.82
CA GLU A 178 -16.70 2.72 8.52
C GLU A 178 -16.99 1.30 8.99
N TRP A 179 -18.19 1.04 9.54
CA TRP A 179 -18.57 -0.28 10.02
C TRP A 179 -18.63 -1.30 8.88
N ARG A 180 -19.24 -0.95 7.75
CA ARG A 180 -19.28 -1.83 6.57
C ARG A 180 -17.88 -2.08 6.01
N ALA A 181 -17.07 -1.04 5.95
CA ALA A 181 -15.72 -1.14 5.44
C ALA A 181 -14.87 -2.04 6.35
N ARG A 182 -15.02 -1.91 7.67
CA ARG A 182 -14.39 -2.79 8.65
C ARG A 182 -14.83 -4.23 8.49
N THR A 183 -16.14 -4.49 8.41
CA THR A 183 -16.70 -5.82 8.18
C THR A 183 -16.09 -6.47 6.93
N ARG A 184 -15.89 -5.68 5.87
CA ARG A 184 -15.26 -6.14 4.64
C ARG A 184 -13.77 -6.48 4.82
N GLN A 185 -13.02 -5.72 5.63
CA GLN A 185 -11.64 -6.07 6.00
C GLN A 185 -11.56 -7.37 6.79
N ILE A 186 -12.43 -7.53 7.78
CA ILE A 186 -12.50 -8.76 8.58
C ILE A 186 -12.79 -9.96 7.67
N ASN A 187 -13.79 -9.83 6.79
CA ASN A 187 -14.10 -10.87 5.81
C ASN A 187 -12.88 -11.17 4.92
N HIS A 188 -12.16 -10.15 4.43
CA HIS A 188 -10.95 -10.38 3.63
C HIS A 188 -9.88 -11.13 4.43
N LEU A 189 -9.60 -10.74 5.67
CA LEU A 189 -8.65 -11.42 6.55
C LEU A 189 -9.02 -12.90 6.77
N VAL A 190 -10.30 -13.21 6.95
CA VAL A 190 -10.76 -14.61 7.10
C VAL A 190 -10.47 -15.46 5.85
N HIS A 191 -10.49 -14.86 4.65
CA HIS A 191 -10.21 -15.57 3.39
C HIS A 191 -8.71 -15.74 3.10
N LEU A 192 -7.83 -15.01 3.77
CA LEU A 192 -6.38 -15.20 3.62
C LEU A 192 -5.96 -16.58 4.12
N SER A 193 -4.93 -17.14 3.50
CA SER A 193 -4.31 -18.38 3.99
C SER A 193 -3.58 -18.15 5.32
N THR A 194 -3.34 -19.22 6.08
CA THR A 194 -2.61 -19.14 7.36
C THR A 194 -1.21 -18.51 7.20
N PRO A 195 -0.41 -18.83 6.17
CA PRO A 195 0.86 -18.14 5.92
C PRO A 195 0.72 -16.65 5.61
N GLU A 196 -0.30 -16.25 4.84
CA GLU A 196 -0.55 -14.82 4.54
C GLU A 196 -0.96 -14.04 5.78
N LEU A 197 -1.80 -14.63 6.64
CA LEU A 197 -2.12 -14.06 7.95
C LEU A 197 -0.87 -13.91 8.81
N ALA A 198 0.01 -14.93 8.85
CA ALA A 198 1.27 -14.87 9.58
C ALA A 198 2.18 -13.73 9.09
N ILE A 199 2.27 -13.52 7.76
CA ILE A 199 3.02 -12.41 7.17
C ILE A 199 2.54 -11.07 7.70
N LEU A 200 1.22 -10.82 7.71
CA LEU A 200 0.65 -9.58 8.24
C LEU A 200 0.87 -9.45 9.76
N CYS A 201 0.68 -10.56 10.51
CA CYS A 201 0.90 -10.62 11.95
C CYS A 201 2.35 -10.31 12.35
N ILE A 202 3.33 -10.54 11.47
CA ILE A 202 4.74 -10.24 11.73
C ILE A 202 5.12 -8.84 11.20
N PHE A 203 4.78 -8.54 9.95
CA PHE A 203 5.26 -7.30 9.31
C PHE A 203 4.67 -6.03 9.92
N ILE A 204 3.37 -6.03 10.27
CA ILE A 204 2.73 -4.83 10.83
C ILE A 204 3.29 -4.48 12.22
N PRO A 205 3.48 -5.45 13.15
CA PRO A 205 4.16 -5.18 14.40
C PRO A 205 5.59 -4.68 14.24
N ILE A 206 6.37 -5.23 13.30
CA ILE A 206 7.74 -4.73 13.02
C ILE A 206 7.72 -3.23 12.73
N LEU A 207 6.84 -2.77 11.82
CA LEU A 207 6.72 -1.34 11.52
C LEU A 207 6.28 -0.52 12.74
N GLY A 208 5.38 -1.07 13.57
CA GLY A 208 4.97 -0.43 14.82
C GLY A 208 6.09 -0.33 15.85
N PHE A 209 6.95 -1.35 15.95
CA PHE A 209 8.11 -1.35 16.82
C PHE A 209 9.15 -0.32 16.35
N ASN A 210 9.39 -0.24 15.05
CA ASN A 210 10.31 0.75 14.48
C ASN A 210 9.78 2.18 14.66
N LEU A 211 8.46 2.39 14.60
CA LEU A 211 7.85 3.66 14.98
C LEU A 211 8.12 3.97 16.46
N LEU A 212 7.95 3.00 17.35
CA LEU A 212 8.27 3.16 18.77
C LEU A 212 9.73 3.59 18.96
N GLU A 213 10.68 2.92 18.29
CA GLU A 213 12.10 3.26 18.37
C GLU A 213 12.39 4.68 17.89
N LYS A 214 11.78 5.08 16.77
CA LYS A 214 11.87 6.44 16.23
C LYS A 214 11.33 7.49 17.21
N LEU A 215 10.27 7.15 17.96
CA LEU A 215 9.62 8.04 18.92
C LEU A 215 10.24 8.02 20.32
N LYS A 216 11.24 7.16 20.62
CA LYS A 216 11.87 7.07 21.96
C LYS A 216 12.47 8.40 22.45
N ASN A 217 12.70 9.36 21.56
CA ASN A 217 13.19 10.71 21.90
C ASN A 217 12.06 11.72 22.21
N ASP A 218 10.79 11.40 21.90
CA ASP A 218 9.66 12.34 21.94
C ASP A 218 8.43 11.77 22.71
N SER A 219 8.39 12.01 24.04
CA SER A 219 7.19 12.02 24.92
C SER A 219 6.52 10.69 25.40
N ILE A 220 5.54 10.85 26.31
CA ILE A 220 5.00 9.88 27.30
C ILE A 220 3.93 8.90 26.74
N ASN A 221 3.41 9.08 25.52
CA ASN A 221 2.25 8.31 25.01
C ASN A 221 2.55 7.32 23.86
N THR A 222 3.80 6.89 23.72
CA THR A 222 4.30 6.13 22.56
C THR A 222 3.56 4.82 22.25
N LYS A 223 3.01 4.12 23.26
CA LYS A 223 2.22 2.88 23.03
C LYS A 223 0.92 3.14 22.26
N ARG A 224 0.24 4.26 22.55
CA ARG A 224 -1.01 4.61 21.85
C ARG A 224 -0.77 4.97 20.40
N GLU A 225 0.31 5.70 20.12
CA GLU A 225 0.74 6.05 18.77
C GLU A 225 0.97 4.81 17.91
N VAL A 226 1.62 3.77 18.46
CA VAL A 226 1.82 2.50 17.73
C VAL A 226 0.51 1.79 17.41
N ILE A 227 -0.42 1.76 18.36
CA ILE A 227 -1.75 1.14 18.15
C ILE A 227 -2.51 1.87 17.03
N ILE A 228 -2.51 3.21 17.05
CA ILE A 228 -3.17 4.03 16.04
C ILE A 228 -2.50 3.85 14.68
N PHE A 229 -1.16 3.83 14.64
CA PHE A 229 -0.39 3.58 13.43
C PHE A 229 -0.74 2.23 12.81
N GLN A 230 -0.70 1.14 13.57
CA GLN A 230 -0.99 -0.21 13.06
C GLN A 230 -2.45 -0.33 12.60
N HIS A 231 -3.39 0.27 13.33
CA HIS A 231 -4.79 0.37 12.90
C HIS A 231 -4.89 1.08 11.55
N ASN A 232 -4.29 2.26 11.42
CA ASN A 232 -4.32 3.07 10.21
C ASN A 232 -3.61 2.35 9.04
N LEU A 233 -2.54 1.62 9.30
CA LEU A 233 -1.84 0.83 8.27
C LEU A 233 -2.73 -0.26 7.69
N ILE A 234 -3.47 -0.99 8.54
CA ILE A 234 -4.48 -1.95 8.07
C ILE A 234 -5.61 -1.22 7.32
N ARG A 235 -6.03 -0.06 7.82
CA ARG A 235 -7.19 0.65 7.32
C ARG A 235 -6.97 1.32 5.96
N TYR A 236 -5.82 1.94 5.79
CA TYR A 236 -5.49 2.83 4.68
C TYR A 236 -4.33 2.32 3.81
N GLY A 237 -3.75 1.18 4.19
CA GLY A 237 -2.70 0.51 3.43
C GLY A 237 -1.30 1.14 3.59
N PRO A 238 -0.34 0.72 2.76
CA PRO A 238 1.08 1.07 2.90
C PRO A 238 1.44 2.56 2.89
N VAL A 239 0.54 3.43 2.39
CA VAL A 239 0.75 4.89 2.42
C VAL A 239 1.04 5.39 3.84
N VAL A 240 0.45 4.75 4.86
CA VAL A 240 0.65 5.12 6.26
C VAL A 240 2.11 4.92 6.68
N ALA A 241 2.74 3.79 6.34
CA ALA A 241 4.15 3.55 6.62
C ALA A 241 5.06 4.52 5.82
N TRP A 242 4.72 4.75 4.55
CA TRP A 242 5.47 5.63 3.66
C TRP A 242 5.55 7.08 4.18
N LEU A 243 4.46 7.58 4.75
CA LEU A 243 4.39 8.92 5.36
C LEU A 243 5.39 9.12 6.51
N HIS A 244 5.79 8.04 7.19
CA HIS A 244 6.79 8.11 8.26
C HIS A 244 8.24 8.06 7.76
N ILE A 245 8.46 7.62 6.52
CA ILE A 245 9.79 7.40 5.93
C ILE A 245 10.25 8.61 5.13
N SER A 246 9.37 9.12 4.28
CA SER A 246 9.77 10.15 3.32
C SER A 246 10.03 11.47 4.06
N SER A 247 11.31 11.74 4.32
CA SER A 247 11.86 12.83 5.14
C SER A 247 11.63 14.24 4.57
N GLY A 248 10.63 14.43 3.70
CA GLY A 248 10.37 15.68 3.01
C GLY A 248 9.01 15.84 2.35
N ILE A 249 7.92 15.15 2.74
CA ILE A 249 6.62 15.32 2.07
C ILE A 249 5.88 16.57 2.57
N LYS A 250 6.38 17.72 2.12
CA LYS A 250 5.58 18.58 1.24
C LYS A 250 5.24 17.74 0.00
N CYS A 251 3.95 17.51 -0.25
CA CYS A 251 3.47 16.74 -1.39
C CYS A 251 3.81 17.47 -2.70
N GLU A 252 4.98 17.24 -3.29
CA GLU A 252 5.28 17.74 -4.64
C GLU A 252 4.60 16.86 -5.69
N ARG A 253 3.40 17.26 -6.11
CA ARG A 253 2.96 17.09 -7.48
C ARG A 253 2.66 18.46 -8.06
N MET A 254 3.64 19.01 -8.78
CA MET A 254 3.50 20.19 -9.62
C MET A 254 2.48 19.91 -10.74
N GLY A 255 1.36 20.64 -10.67
CA GLY A 255 0.48 20.96 -11.77
C GLY A 255 -0.01 22.39 -11.55
N LEU A 256 -0.01 23.21 -12.61
CA LEU A 256 -0.30 24.65 -12.61
C LEU A 256 -1.64 25.01 -11.92
N GLY A 257 -1.59 25.19 -10.59
CA GLY A 257 -2.68 25.73 -9.78
C GLY A 257 -3.12 24.83 -8.61
N LYS A 258 -2.65 25.18 -7.40
CA LYS A 258 -3.18 24.88 -6.05
C LYS A 258 -2.71 23.63 -5.27
N MET A 259 -2.03 23.95 -4.15
CA MET A 259 -2.12 23.52 -2.73
C MET A 259 -1.94 22.04 -2.31
N MET A 260 -0.98 21.83 -1.41
CA MET A 260 -0.58 20.57 -0.75
C MET A 260 -1.52 20.15 0.38
N VAL A 261 -1.95 18.88 0.45
CA VAL A 261 -2.96 18.45 1.47
C VAL A 261 -2.73 17.06 2.10
N LEU A 262 -1.59 16.39 1.88
CA LEU A 262 -1.37 15.04 2.44
C LEU A 262 -1.18 15.02 3.97
N ASN A 263 -0.56 16.06 4.55
CA ASN A 263 -0.22 16.12 5.98
C ASN A 263 -1.46 16.38 6.86
N GLU A 264 -2.38 17.25 6.44
CA GLU A 264 -3.59 17.57 7.21
C GLU A 264 -4.54 16.38 7.31
N TRP A 265 -4.70 15.60 6.23
CA TRP A 265 -5.48 14.37 6.27
C TRP A 265 -4.91 13.36 7.27
N PHE A 266 -3.58 13.15 7.21
CA PHE A 266 -2.91 12.22 8.12
C PHE A 266 -3.05 12.66 9.58
N LYS A 267 -2.84 13.96 9.86
CA LYS A 267 -3.09 14.55 11.20
C LYS A 267 -4.53 14.33 11.65
N GLY A 268 -5.52 14.54 10.76
CA GLY A 268 -6.92 14.27 11.05
C GLY A 268 -7.17 12.81 11.44
N LYS A 269 -6.56 11.85 10.73
CA LYS A 269 -6.68 10.42 11.03
C LYS A 269 -5.95 9.98 12.30
N GLN A 270 -4.88 10.67 12.68
CA GLN A 270 -4.26 10.47 14.00
C GLN A 270 -5.22 10.92 15.12
N VAL A 271 -5.82 12.11 15.00
CA VAL A 271 -6.79 12.63 15.98
C VAL A 271 -8.02 11.71 16.10
N GLU A 272 -8.56 11.24 14.98
CA GLU A 272 -9.66 10.27 14.95
C GLU A 272 -9.28 8.95 15.62
N GLY A 273 -8.08 8.45 15.35
CA GLY A 273 -7.54 7.24 15.97
C GLY A 273 -7.46 7.34 17.50
N VAL A 274 -7.04 8.50 18.03
CA VAL A 274 -7.02 8.76 19.48
C VAL A 274 -8.43 8.65 20.08
N GLU A 275 -9.44 9.24 19.43
CA GLU A 275 -10.82 9.20 19.93
C GLU A 275 -11.42 7.79 19.86
N LEU A 276 -11.16 7.05 18.79
CA LEU A 276 -11.57 5.65 18.67
C LEU A 276 -10.93 4.77 19.75
N LEU A 277 -9.63 4.98 20.03
CA LEU A 277 -8.92 4.26 21.08
C LEU A 277 -9.49 4.58 22.47
N ARG A 278 -9.82 5.84 22.76
CA ARG A 278 -10.48 6.22 24.02
C ARG A 278 -11.87 5.60 24.18
N ARG A 279 -12.62 5.43 23.09
CA ARG A 279 -13.93 4.74 23.12
C ARG A 279 -13.76 3.24 23.39
N PHE A 280 -12.74 2.62 22.82
CA PHE A 280 -12.36 1.23 23.11
C PHE A 280 -11.97 1.03 24.57
N GLU A 281 -11.08 1.87 25.10
CA GLU A 281 -10.60 1.80 26.49
C GLU A 281 -11.75 1.98 27.50
N ARG A 282 -12.80 2.73 27.14
CA ARG A 282 -14.03 2.89 27.94
C ARG A 282 -15.04 1.74 27.79
N GLY A 283 -14.67 0.65 27.11
CA GLY A 283 -15.52 -0.54 26.93
C GLY A 283 -16.56 -0.42 25.80
N GLY A 284 -16.51 0.64 24.98
CA GLY A 284 -17.54 0.93 23.97
C GLY A 284 -17.55 0.00 22.76
N THR A 285 -16.44 -0.66 22.42
CA THR A 285 -16.35 -1.67 21.35
C THR A 285 -15.17 -2.61 21.60
N ARG A 286 -15.32 -3.93 21.47
CA ARG A 286 -14.19 -4.90 21.49
C ARG A 286 -13.43 -4.97 20.16
N GLU A 287 -13.97 -4.32 19.14
CA GLU A 287 -13.50 -4.28 17.78
C GLU A 287 -13.07 -2.86 17.44
N ALA A 288 -12.15 -2.22 18.15
CA ALA A 288 -11.59 -0.96 17.67
C ALA A 288 -10.24 -1.19 16.98
N ASN A 289 -9.38 -1.98 17.59
CA ASN A 289 -8.05 -2.27 17.05
C ASN A 289 -8.09 -3.40 16.01
N MET A 290 -7.83 -3.09 14.74
CA MET A 290 -7.77 -4.08 13.65
C MET A 290 -6.62 -5.07 13.83
N MET A 291 -5.56 -4.71 14.57
CA MET A 291 -4.51 -5.67 14.93
C MET A 291 -5.02 -6.80 15.81
N LEU A 292 -5.87 -6.49 16.82
CA LEU A 292 -6.44 -7.53 17.67
C LEU A 292 -7.35 -8.47 16.87
N VAL A 293 -8.04 -7.95 15.86
CA VAL A 293 -8.87 -8.77 14.97
C VAL A 293 -8.00 -9.66 14.09
N LEU A 294 -6.94 -9.12 13.48
CA LEU A 294 -5.98 -9.88 12.69
C LEU A 294 -5.40 -11.05 13.51
N TRP A 295 -4.91 -10.74 14.70
CA TRP A 295 -4.34 -11.71 15.63
C TRP A 295 -5.35 -12.76 16.12
N ARG A 296 -6.62 -12.37 16.32
CA ARG A 296 -7.71 -13.31 16.63
C ARG A 296 -7.94 -14.27 15.47
N VAL A 297 -8.14 -13.75 14.25
CA VAL A 297 -8.39 -14.57 13.05
C VAL A 297 -7.24 -15.55 12.81
N PHE A 298 -5.99 -15.09 12.99
CA PHE A 298 -4.82 -15.96 12.88
C PHE A 298 -4.83 -17.05 13.96
N GLY A 299 -5.03 -16.67 15.22
CA GLY A 299 -4.99 -17.61 16.31
C GLY A 299 -6.13 -18.63 16.30
N GLU A 300 -7.35 -18.26 15.89
CA GLU A 300 -8.49 -19.19 15.75
C GLU A 300 -8.14 -20.30 14.75
N ARG A 301 -7.32 -19.99 13.75
CA ARG A 301 -6.88 -20.90 12.70
C ARG A 301 -5.74 -21.83 13.12
N VAL A 302 -4.92 -21.41 14.08
CA VAL A 302 -3.74 -22.15 14.55
C VAL A 302 -4.06 -23.00 15.78
N ASP A 303 -4.84 -22.47 16.71
CA ASP A 303 -5.09 -23.11 18.02
C ASP A 303 -6.51 -23.70 18.14
N GLY A 304 -7.42 -23.43 17.19
CA GLY A 304 -8.79 -23.99 17.18
C GLY A 304 -9.70 -23.57 18.35
N LEU A 305 -9.23 -22.68 19.23
CA LEU A 305 -9.93 -22.22 20.42
C LEU A 305 -10.52 -20.82 20.22
N ASN A 306 -11.77 -20.62 20.65
CA ASN A 306 -12.44 -19.32 20.69
C ASN A 306 -11.63 -18.32 21.55
N PHE A 307 -11.23 -17.19 20.98
CA PHE A 307 -10.35 -16.21 21.66
C PHE A 307 -11.06 -15.47 22.79
N GLY A 308 -10.91 -15.97 24.01
CA GLY A 308 -11.10 -15.22 25.24
C GLY A 308 -9.80 -14.52 25.67
N VAL A 309 -9.84 -13.18 25.76
CA VAL A 309 -8.86 -12.24 26.36
C VAL A 309 -7.36 -12.57 26.13
N TRP A 310 -6.71 -11.75 25.31
CA TRP A 310 -5.26 -11.75 25.08
C TRP A 310 -4.46 -11.67 26.39
N GLY A 311 -3.67 -12.70 26.70
CA GLY A 311 -2.72 -12.73 27.81
C GLY A 311 -1.27 -12.79 27.31
N VAL A 312 -0.33 -12.22 28.08
CA VAL A 312 1.09 -12.01 27.67
C VAL A 312 1.77 -13.30 27.19
N GLY A 313 1.71 -14.40 27.95
CA GLY A 313 2.36 -15.66 27.57
C GLY A 313 1.74 -16.36 26.34
N ARG A 314 0.48 -16.07 26.00
CA ARG A 314 -0.15 -16.59 24.77
C ARG A 314 0.23 -15.78 23.53
N GLY A 315 0.50 -14.47 23.69
CA GLY A 315 0.99 -13.63 22.59
C GLY A 315 2.38 -14.06 22.10
N GLU A 316 3.25 -14.52 23.01
CA GLU A 316 4.58 -15.03 22.68
C GLU A 316 4.51 -16.34 21.88
N GLY A 317 3.65 -17.28 22.29
CA GLY A 317 3.42 -18.52 21.55
C GLY A 317 2.92 -18.26 20.13
N LEU A 318 1.91 -17.39 19.97
CA LEU A 318 1.37 -17.02 18.66
C LEU A 318 2.40 -16.31 17.78
N TRP A 319 3.24 -15.44 18.36
CA TRP A 319 4.35 -14.84 17.63
C TRP A 319 5.34 -15.90 17.13
N GLY A 320 5.72 -16.84 17.98
CA GLY A 320 6.63 -17.94 17.61
C GLY A 320 6.09 -18.77 16.44
N VAL A 321 4.79 -19.10 16.47
CA VAL A 321 4.14 -19.82 15.37
C VAL A 321 4.07 -19.00 14.09
N ALA A 322 3.66 -17.73 14.18
CA ALA A 322 3.62 -16.82 13.03
C ALA A 322 5.02 -16.64 12.41
N ARG A 323 6.04 -16.45 13.24
CA ARG A 323 7.44 -16.34 12.81
C ARG A 323 7.90 -17.60 12.08
N GLY A 324 7.66 -18.78 12.65
CA GLY A 324 8.04 -20.06 12.02
C GLY A 324 7.26 -20.35 10.72
N LEU A 325 6.05 -19.83 10.55
CA LEU A 325 5.33 -19.87 9.28
C LEU A 325 5.96 -18.92 8.24
N VAL A 326 6.35 -17.73 8.66
CA VAL A 326 7.04 -16.75 7.79
C VAL A 326 8.42 -17.27 7.38
N GLU A 327 9.20 -17.84 8.29
CA GLU A 327 10.51 -18.43 8.00
C GLU A 327 10.40 -19.56 6.97
N ARG A 328 9.47 -20.50 7.16
CA ARG A 328 9.18 -21.55 6.15
C ARG A 328 8.73 -20.98 4.81
N ARG A 329 7.96 -19.88 4.82
CA ARG A 329 7.57 -19.19 3.59
C ARG A 329 8.76 -18.53 2.91
N MET A 330 9.66 -17.94 3.68
CA MET A 330 10.92 -17.36 3.20
C MET A 330 11.83 -18.40 2.56
N GLU A 331 11.89 -19.62 3.11
CA GLU A 331 12.63 -20.76 2.53
C GLU A 331 12.13 -21.14 1.13
N ALA A 332 10.83 -20.98 0.87
CA ALA A 332 10.21 -21.31 -0.41
C ALA A 332 10.33 -20.21 -1.47
N TYR A 333 10.86 -19.02 -1.15
CA TYR A 333 11.04 -17.97 -2.14
C TYR A 333 12.10 -18.36 -3.18
N VAL A 334 11.70 -18.38 -4.44
CA VAL A 334 12.62 -18.38 -5.59
C VAL A 334 13.37 -17.05 -5.55
N LEU A 335 14.69 -17.04 -5.76
CA LEU A 335 15.48 -15.81 -5.83
C LEU A 335 15.84 -15.56 -7.30
N ASP A 336 15.58 -14.34 -7.77
CA ASP A 336 15.86 -13.92 -9.16
C ASP A 336 17.10 -13.02 -9.21
#